data_AF-A0A3D8PI61-F1
#
_entry.id   AF-A0A3D8PI61-F1
#
_cell.length_a   1.000
_cell.length_b   1.000
_cell.length_c   1.000
_cell.angle_alpha   90.00
_cell.angle_beta   90.00
_cell.angle_gamma   90.00
#
_symmetry.space_group_name_H-M   'P 1'
#
loop_
_entity.id
_entity.type
_entity.pdbx_description
1 polymer ?
#
loop_
_entity_poly.entity_id
_entity_poly.type
_entity_poly.pdbx_seq_one_letter_code
_entity_poly.pdbx_strand_id
1 'polypeptide(L)'
;MKKTIKLLIFGILGVLLIFMVIGIVSLYSTSKSENQMPIEMVAFSSLTDEESALIPVSPKDSIVKQVPVNNDIKASIDKNYAKDKVYSVTFNNTETDTTGNLVVFVGLDKKTVLGKWFTSE
;
A
#
# COMPACT_ATOMS: atom_id res chain seq x y z
N MET A 1 49.25 -36.86 -9.20
CA MET A 1 49.24 -35.49 -8.68
C MET A 1 48.41 -34.49 -9.51
N LYS A 2 48.57 -34.40 -10.84
CA LYS A 2 47.84 -33.40 -11.65
C LYS A 2 46.31 -33.60 -11.72
N LYS A 3 45.83 -34.85 -11.64
CA LYS A 3 44.41 -35.20 -11.75
C LYS A 3 43.60 -34.84 -10.49
N THR A 4 44.19 -35.06 -9.32
CA THR A 4 43.61 -34.69 -8.01
C THR A 4 43.58 -33.18 -7.82
N ILE A 5 44.60 -32.46 -8.27
CA ILE A 5 44.64 -30.98 -8.25
C ILE A 5 43.55 -30.38 -9.16
N LYS A 6 43.36 -30.91 -10.37
CA LYS A 6 42.28 -30.48 -11.26
C LYS A 6 40.89 -30.72 -10.65
N LEU A 7 40.67 -31.86 -10.03
CA LEU A 7 39.40 -32.19 -9.36
C LEU A 7 39.09 -31.22 -8.21
N LEU A 8 40.12 -30.84 -7.44
CA LEU A 8 40.00 -29.94 -6.31
C LEU A 8 39.71 -28.50 -6.76
N ILE A 9 40.34 -28.04 -7.86
CA ILE A 9 40.06 -26.74 -8.47
C ILE A 9 38.62 -26.68 -9.03
N PHE A 10 38.15 -27.73 -9.70
CA PHE A 10 36.76 -27.80 -10.18
C PHE A 10 35.74 -27.78 -9.04
N GLY A 11 36.04 -28.45 -7.92
CA GLY A 11 35.20 -28.42 -6.72
C GLY A 11 35.10 -27.02 -6.10
N ILE A 12 36.24 -26.34 -5.93
CA ILE A 12 36.29 -24.97 -5.38
C ILE A 12 35.56 -23.98 -6.29
N LEU A 13 35.75 -24.09 -7.62
CA LEU A 13 35.09 -23.22 -8.58
C LEU A 13 33.56 -23.41 -8.59
N GLY A 14 33.09 -24.66 -8.46
CA GLY A 14 31.66 -24.94 -8.32
C GLY A 14 31.06 -24.33 -7.05
N VAL A 15 31.76 -24.42 -5.93
CA VAL A 15 31.32 -23.83 -4.64
C VAL A 15 31.27 -22.31 -4.73
N LEU A 16 32.28 -21.66 -5.34
CA LEU A 16 32.29 -20.21 -5.56
C LEU A 16 31.10 -19.73 -6.42
N LEU A 17 30.76 -20.48 -7.47
CA LEU A 17 29.60 -20.16 -8.31
C LEU A 17 28.29 -20.26 -7.51
N ILE A 18 28.15 -21.25 -6.63
CA ILE A 18 26.96 -21.39 -5.77
C ILE A 18 26.82 -20.19 -4.82
N PHE A 19 27.91 -19.74 -4.18
CA PHE A 19 27.87 -18.56 -3.30
C PHE A 19 27.52 -17.28 -4.07
N MET A 20 27.97 -17.13 -5.32
CA MET A 20 27.63 -15.99 -6.17
C MET A 20 26.12 -15.92 -6.46
N VAL A 21 25.49 -17.08 -6.74
CA VAL A 21 24.04 -17.15 -6.98
C VAL A 21 23.24 -16.82 -5.72
N ILE A 22 23.66 -17.31 -4.55
CA ILE A 22 23.00 -17.01 -3.26
C ILE A 22 23.10 -15.51 -2.92
N GLY A 23 24.25 -14.88 -3.15
CA GLY A 23 24.45 -13.45 -2.93
C GLY A 23 23.54 -12.58 -3.81
N ILE A 24 23.34 -12.98 -5.07
CA ILE A 24 22.44 -12.29 -6.01
C ILE A 24 20.98 -12.41 -5.52
N VAL A 25 20.53 -13.59 -5.09
CA VAL A 25 19.15 -13.79 -4.58
C VAL A 25 18.88 -13.01 -3.29
N SER A 26 19.87 -12.89 -2.40
CA SER A 26 19.76 -12.12 -1.16
C SER A 26 19.60 -10.61 -1.41
N LEU A 27 20.19 -10.09 -2.49
CA LEU A 27 20.06 -8.68 -2.90
C LEU A 27 18.69 -8.35 -3.51
N TYR A 28 17.96 -9.32 -4.08
CA TYR A 28 16.59 -9.08 -4.55
C TYR A 28 15.56 -9.06 -3.40
N SER A 29 15.88 -9.70 -2.27
CA SER A 29 14.97 -9.79 -1.12
C SER A 29 14.96 -8.52 -0.25
N THR A 30 15.89 -7.59 -0.47
CA THR A 30 15.87 -6.26 0.18
C THR A 30 15.06 -5.24 -0.63
N SER A 31 13.92 -5.66 -1.18
CA SER A 31 12.99 -4.74 -1.82
C SER A 31 12.23 -3.94 -0.75
N LYS A 32 12.82 -2.78 -0.43
CA LYS A 32 12.13 -1.54 -0.08
C LYS A 32 11.11 -1.61 1.06
N SER A 33 11.61 -1.39 2.27
CA SER A 33 10.96 -0.41 3.14
C SER A 33 11.30 1.00 2.60
N GLU A 34 10.78 1.36 1.42
CA GLU A 34 10.61 2.79 1.14
C GLU A 34 9.78 3.36 2.29
N ASN A 35 10.11 4.54 2.79
CA ASN A 35 9.24 5.31 3.69
C ASN A 35 7.92 5.57 2.95
N GLN A 36 7.04 4.57 2.91
CA GLN A 36 5.74 4.67 2.30
C GLN A 36 4.96 5.64 3.15
N MET A 37 4.49 6.71 2.51
CA MET A 37 3.61 7.67 3.15
C MET A 37 2.46 6.91 3.82
N PRO A 38 2.13 7.22 5.09
CA PRO A 38 0.99 6.61 5.76
C PRO A 38 -0.26 6.75 4.89
N ILE A 39 -1.11 5.71 4.86
CA ILE A 39 -2.27 5.67 3.98
C ILE A 39 -3.26 6.80 4.30
N GLU A 40 -3.29 7.25 5.54
CA GLU A 40 -4.04 8.40 6.03
C GLU A 40 -3.56 9.69 5.35
N MET A 41 -2.25 9.85 5.16
CA MET A 41 -1.68 11.01 4.46
C MET A 41 -1.94 10.92 2.96
N VAL A 42 -1.88 9.72 2.36
CA VAL A 42 -2.27 9.51 0.95
C VAL A 42 -3.73 9.93 0.74
N ALA A 43 -4.63 9.52 1.64
CA ALA A 43 -6.03 9.93 1.61
C ALA A 43 -6.18 11.45 1.80
N PHE A 44 -5.54 12.02 2.82
CA PHE A 44 -5.64 13.44 3.14
C PHE A 44 -5.14 14.34 2.01
N SER A 45 -4.02 13.98 1.37
CA SER A 45 -3.48 14.73 0.24
C SER A 45 -4.34 14.67 -1.03
N SER A 46 -5.41 13.88 -1.06
CA SER A 46 -6.36 13.82 -2.18
C SER A 46 -7.62 14.67 -1.98
N LEU A 47 -7.72 15.33 -0.81
CA LEU A 47 -8.83 16.19 -0.47
C LEU A 47 -8.67 17.57 -1.11
N THR A 48 -9.80 18.21 -1.42
CA THR A 48 -9.80 19.65 -1.73
C THR A 48 -9.55 20.45 -0.45
N ASP A 49 -9.26 21.74 -0.61
CA ASP A 49 -9.09 22.64 0.53
C ASP A 49 -10.38 22.69 1.38
N GLU A 50 -11.56 22.69 0.76
CA GLU A 50 -12.83 22.67 1.50
C GLU A 50 -13.03 21.36 2.26
N GLU A 51 -12.76 20.21 1.64
CA GLU A 51 -12.88 18.90 2.28
C GLU A 51 -11.89 18.74 3.45
N SER A 52 -10.66 19.21 3.26
CA SER A 52 -9.62 19.14 4.31
C SER A 52 -9.93 20.06 5.49
N ALA A 53 -10.59 21.20 5.26
CA ALA A 53 -11.03 22.11 6.31
C ALA A 53 -12.12 21.51 7.21
N LEU A 54 -12.81 20.44 6.75
CA LEU A 54 -13.79 19.70 7.56
C LEU A 54 -13.14 18.77 8.58
N ILE A 55 -11.82 18.55 8.53
CA ILE A 55 -11.11 17.61 9.41
C ILE A 55 -10.48 18.39 10.58
N PRO A 56 -11.11 18.42 11.76
CA PRO A 56 -10.63 19.23 12.90
C PRO A 56 -9.48 18.56 13.66
N VAL A 57 -9.20 17.29 13.39
CA VAL A 57 -8.21 16.46 14.10
C VAL A 57 -7.08 16.01 13.17
N SER A 58 -6.06 15.34 13.71
CA SER A 58 -4.97 14.87 12.87
C SER A 58 -5.48 13.80 11.89
N PRO A 59 -5.05 13.81 10.61
CA PRO A 59 -5.29 12.71 9.69
C PRO A 59 -4.84 11.35 10.25
N LYS A 60 -3.83 11.34 11.13
CA LYS A 60 -3.34 10.13 11.81
C LYS A 60 -4.36 9.48 12.74
N ASP A 61 -5.35 10.25 13.21
CA ASP A 61 -6.39 9.74 14.10
C ASP A 61 -7.50 9.02 13.33
N SER A 62 -7.44 9.00 12.00
CA SER A 62 -8.41 8.35 11.12
C SER A 62 -8.53 6.84 11.37
N ILE A 63 -9.70 6.30 11.06
CA ILE A 63 -9.94 4.87 11.11
C ILE A 63 -9.64 4.27 9.73
N VAL A 64 -8.64 3.39 9.67
CA VAL A 64 -8.31 2.66 8.44
C VAL A 64 -8.82 1.23 8.52
N LYS A 65 -9.62 0.82 7.53
CA LYS A 65 -10.15 -0.55 7.42
C LYS A 65 -9.96 -1.09 6.00
N GLN A 66 -9.63 -2.37 5.88
CA GLN A 66 -9.75 -3.04 4.59
C GLN A 66 -11.17 -3.61 4.46
N VAL A 67 -11.88 -3.22 3.40
CA VAL A 67 -13.30 -3.58 3.20
C VAL A 67 -13.50 -4.17 1.79
N PRO A 68 -14.46 -5.10 1.62
CA PRO A 68 -14.84 -5.57 0.29
C PRO A 68 -15.53 -4.46 -0.51
N VAL A 69 -15.33 -4.44 -1.82
CA VAL A 69 -16.01 -3.53 -2.75
C VAL A 69 -17.44 -4.02 -2.93
N ASN A 70 -18.39 -3.34 -2.28
CA ASN A 70 -19.83 -3.53 -2.49
C ASN A 70 -20.34 -2.57 -3.58
N ASN A 71 -21.65 -2.58 -3.86
CA ASN A 71 -22.24 -1.74 -4.90
C ASN A 71 -22.10 -0.24 -4.62
N ASP A 72 -22.22 0.18 -3.35
CA ASP A 72 -22.15 1.60 -2.97
C ASP A 72 -20.71 2.14 -3.09
N ILE A 73 -19.73 1.35 -2.65
CA ILE A 73 -18.31 1.64 -2.84
C ILE A 73 -18.00 1.68 -4.33
N LYS A 74 -18.49 0.70 -5.10
CA LYS A 74 -18.27 0.63 -6.55
C LYS A 74 -18.79 1.85 -7.30
N ALA A 75 -19.89 2.46 -6.82
CA ALA A 75 -20.41 3.71 -7.38
C ALA A 75 -19.52 4.93 -7.05
N SER A 76 -18.77 4.85 -5.95
CA SER A 76 -17.95 5.94 -5.41
C SER A 76 -16.46 5.86 -5.78
N ILE A 77 -16.00 4.76 -6.39
CA ILE A 77 -14.60 4.53 -6.78
C ILE A 77 -14.43 4.46 -8.31
N ASP A 78 -13.17 4.50 -8.76
CA ASP A 78 -12.80 4.31 -10.16
C ASP A 78 -13.44 3.05 -10.77
N LYS A 79 -14.19 3.23 -11.86
CA LYS A 79 -14.89 2.17 -12.59
C LYS A 79 -13.97 1.10 -13.15
N ASN A 80 -12.69 1.42 -13.36
CA ASN A 80 -11.66 0.50 -13.85
C ASN A 80 -11.01 -0.31 -12.73
N TYR A 81 -11.38 -0.07 -11.47
CA TYR A 81 -10.84 -0.83 -10.35
C TYR A 81 -11.36 -2.26 -10.35
N ALA A 82 -10.49 -3.22 -10.67
CA ALA A 82 -10.87 -4.62 -10.86
C ALA A 82 -10.76 -5.49 -9.59
N LYS A 83 -10.23 -4.97 -8.48
CA LYS A 83 -10.02 -5.77 -7.26
C LYS A 83 -11.28 -5.75 -6.38
N ASP A 84 -11.41 -6.78 -5.56
CA ASP A 84 -12.57 -7.04 -4.69
C ASP A 84 -12.49 -6.33 -3.33
N LYS A 85 -11.35 -5.70 -3.00
CA LYS A 85 -11.13 -5.00 -1.73
C LYS A 85 -10.46 -3.66 -1.94
N VAL A 86 -10.74 -2.75 -1.01
CA VAL A 86 -10.09 -1.43 -0.90
C VAL A 86 -9.74 -1.15 0.56
N TYR A 87 -8.82 -0.22 0.78
CA TYR A 87 -8.72 0.44 2.08
C TYR A 87 -9.71 1.59 2.13
N SER A 88 -10.45 1.68 3.22
CA SER A 88 -11.30 2.79 3.60
C SER A 88 -10.60 3.57 4.70
N VAL A 89 -10.42 4.87 4.48
CA VAL A 89 -9.89 5.82 5.46
C VAL A 89 -11.04 6.73 5.85
N THR A 90 -11.54 6.59 7.07
CA THR A 90 -12.60 7.43 7.63
C THR A 90 -11.98 8.50 8.52
N PHE A 91 -12.15 9.77 8.14
CA PHE A 91 -11.69 10.90 8.94
C PHE A 91 -12.69 11.18 10.07
N ASN A 92 -12.21 11.16 11.31
CA ASN A 92 -13.06 11.37 12.48
C ASN A 92 -13.53 12.82 12.59
N ASN A 93 -14.67 13.01 13.25
CA ASN A 93 -15.25 14.31 13.57
C ASN A 93 -15.50 15.18 12.33
N THR A 94 -15.77 14.54 11.19
CA THR A 94 -16.17 15.19 9.93
C THR A 94 -17.67 15.16 9.70
N GLU A 95 -18.40 14.39 10.54
CA GLU A 95 -19.85 14.38 10.54
C GLU A 95 -20.44 15.75 10.92
N THR A 96 -21.44 16.15 10.15
CA THR A 96 -22.30 17.31 10.39
C THR A 96 -23.75 16.83 10.37
N ASP A 97 -24.66 17.65 10.86
CA ASP A 97 -26.11 17.38 10.83
C ASP A 97 -26.65 17.08 9.40
N THR A 98 -25.91 17.45 8.36
CA THR A 98 -26.30 17.31 6.95
C THR A 98 -25.45 16.32 6.15
N THR A 99 -24.31 15.89 6.68
CA THR A 99 -23.34 15.04 5.99
C THR A 99 -22.65 14.16 7.03
N GLY A 100 -22.67 12.83 6.93
CA GLY A 100 -21.86 12.04 7.87
C GLY A 100 -20.37 12.07 7.53
N ASN A 101 -19.62 11.07 8.01
CA ASN A 101 -18.17 11.10 7.98
C ASN A 101 -17.59 11.01 6.56
N LEU A 102 -16.54 11.79 6.30
CA LEU A 102 -15.75 11.76 5.08
C LEU A 102 -14.90 10.48 5.02
N VAL A 103 -15.10 9.71 3.96
CA VAL A 103 -14.40 8.44 3.70
C VAL A 103 -13.67 8.52 2.36
N VAL A 104 -12.40 8.16 2.36
CA VAL A 104 -11.57 8.04 1.16
C VAL A 104 -11.22 6.58 0.92
N PHE A 105 -11.38 6.12 -0.31
CA PHE A 105 -11.02 4.77 -0.72
C PHE A 105 -9.66 4.76 -1.41
N VAL A 106 -8.75 3.93 -0.90
CA VAL A 106 -7.39 3.75 -1.42
C VAL A 106 -7.21 2.31 -1.89
N GLY A 107 -6.55 2.14 -3.03
CA GLY A 107 -6.24 0.83 -3.60
C GLY A 107 -5.34 0.00 -2.69
N LEU A 108 -5.30 -1.32 -2.96
CA LEU A 108 -4.47 -2.24 -2.17
C LEU A 108 -2.96 -1.97 -2.23
N ASP A 109 -2.51 -1.12 -3.16
CA ASP A 109 -1.14 -0.62 -3.23
C ASP A 109 -0.83 0.45 -2.18
N LYS A 110 -1.83 0.89 -1.40
CA LYS A 110 -1.77 1.96 -0.38
C LYS A 110 -1.34 3.32 -0.92
N LYS A 111 -1.41 3.52 -2.24
CA LYS A 111 -0.91 4.72 -2.93
C LYS A 111 -1.95 5.35 -3.85
N THR A 112 -2.76 4.53 -4.49
CA THR A 112 -3.73 5.00 -5.49
C THR A 112 -5.04 5.35 -4.79
N VAL A 113 -5.43 6.61 -4.82
CA VAL A 113 -6.77 7.03 -4.37
C VAL A 113 -7.77 6.69 -5.47
N LEU A 114 -8.81 5.95 -5.10
CA LEU A 114 -9.81 5.43 -6.01
C LEU A 114 -11.10 6.25 -6.01
N GLY A 115 -11.41 6.92 -4.90
CA GLY A 115 -12.66 7.65 -4.75
C GLY A 115 -12.92 8.14 -3.33
N LYS A 116 -14.02 8.88 -3.18
CA LYS A 116 -14.42 9.56 -1.93
C LYS A 116 -15.93 9.49 -1.76
N TRP A 117 -16.38 9.50 -0.51
CA TRP A 117 -17.79 9.39 -0.15
C TRP A 117 -18.03 10.00 1.25
N PHE A 118 -19.24 10.49 1.52
CA PHE A 118 -19.68 10.88 2.87
C PHE A 118 -20.69 9.87 3.36
N THR A 119 -20.51 9.25 4.52
CA THR A 119 -21.48 8.29 5.05
C THR A 119 -22.80 9.00 5.32
N SER A 120 -23.80 8.91 4.44
CA SER A 120 -25.16 9.31 4.78
C SER A 120 -25.67 8.37 5.89
N GLU A 121 -26.16 8.92 7.00
CA GLU A 121 -27.05 8.18 7.90
C GLU A 121 -28.38 7.88 7.22
#